data_AF-A0A1Y3EKC3-F1
#
_entry.id   AF-A0A1Y3EKC3-F1
#
_cell.length_a   1.000
_cell.length_b   1.000
_cell.length_c   1.000
_cell.angle_alpha   90.00
_cell.angle_beta   90.00
_cell.angle_gamma   90.00
#
_symmetry.space_group_name_H-M   'P 1'
#
loop_
_entity.id
_entity.type
_entity.pdbx_description
1 polymer ?
#
loop_
_entity_poly.entity_id
_entity_poly.type
_entity_poly.pdbx_seq_one_letter_code
_entity_poly.pdbx_strand_id
1 'polypeptide(L)'
;MSNEGDHPAKTVMNRITENIRAYKFGPSTSIDASIDEDDLPMTYGFEALVSDDKGNIVNELMKKSVIGDNFEQLHAVPTKMSRRAKKLLKKKEQQGTKGAGWFHMPATEMTADRKRDLQLIQMRSIIDSKAFYRRNFQKALPKYYE
;
A
#
# COMPACT_ATOMS: atom_id res chain seq x y z
N MET A 1 33.25 41.68 -45.50
CA MET A 1 32.58 40.38 -45.30
C MET A 1 33.39 39.63 -44.24
N SER A 2 33.10 39.83 -42.96
CA SER A 2 32.15 39.04 -42.12
C SER A 2 32.73 37.68 -41.73
N ASN A 3 33.18 37.60 -40.48
CA ASN A 3 33.88 36.47 -39.85
C ASN A 3 33.09 35.16 -39.92
N GLU A 4 33.78 34.10 -40.35
CA GLU A 4 33.37 32.71 -40.21
C GLU A 4 33.51 32.29 -38.75
N GLY A 5 32.37 32.19 -38.05
CA GLY A 5 32.30 31.62 -36.70
C GLY A 5 32.00 30.12 -36.79
N ASP A 6 33.03 29.30 -36.60
CA ASP A 6 32.91 27.87 -36.33
C ASP A 6 31.93 27.63 -35.17
N HIS A 7 30.80 26.99 -35.47
CA HIS A 7 29.87 26.50 -34.45
C HIS A 7 30.14 25.01 -34.21
N PRO A 8 30.74 24.62 -33.07
CA PRO A 8 30.99 23.20 -32.80
C PRO A 8 29.67 22.46 -32.63
N ALA A 9 29.56 21.30 -33.30
CA ALA A 9 28.40 20.42 -33.22
C ALA A 9 28.05 20.12 -31.74
N LYS A 10 26.83 20.47 -31.32
CA LYS A 10 26.35 20.22 -29.97
C LYS A 10 26.34 18.71 -29.71
N THR A 11 27.25 18.26 -28.84
CA THR A 11 27.38 16.88 -28.39
C THR A 11 26.09 16.41 -27.70
N VAL A 12 25.68 15.16 -27.95
CA VAL A 12 24.44 14.53 -27.44
C VAL A 12 24.27 14.69 -25.91
N MET A 13 25.37 14.77 -25.17
CA MET A 13 25.41 15.03 -23.72
C MET A 13 24.78 16.37 -23.32
N ASN A 14 24.90 17.41 -24.15
CA ASN A 14 24.37 18.74 -23.86
C ASN A 14 22.85 18.84 -24.09
N ARG A 15 22.26 17.92 -24.86
CA ARG A 15 20.79 17.83 -25.01
C ARG A 15 20.12 17.24 -23.77
N ILE A 16 20.81 16.36 -23.05
CA ILE A 16 20.29 15.71 -21.84
C ILE A 16 20.22 16.72 -20.68
N THR A 17 21.24 17.58 -20.55
CA THR A 17 21.33 18.56 -19.46
C THR A 17 20.35 19.72 -19.61
N GLU A 18 20.05 20.17 -20.84
CA GLU A 18 19.05 21.21 -21.08
C GLU A 18 17.60 20.74 -20.79
N ASN A 19 17.29 19.46 -21.02
CA ASN A 19 15.94 18.92 -20.82
C ASN A 19 15.54 18.76 -19.34
N ILE A 20 16.52 18.59 -18.44
CA ILE A 20 16.26 18.47 -16.99
C ILE A 20 15.97 19.84 -16.37
N ARG A 21 16.60 20.92 -16.86
CA ARG A 21 16.42 22.29 -16.34
C ARG A 21 15.06 22.90 -16.69
N ALA A 22 14.38 22.41 -17.74
CA ALA A 22 13.11 22.94 -18.21
C ALA A 22 11.87 22.35 -17.50
N TYR A 23 12.01 21.29 -16.70
CA TYR A 23 10.88 20.70 -15.96
C TYR A 23 10.63 21.46 -14.64
N LYS A 24 9.76 22.46 -14.71
CA LYS A 24 9.17 23.07 -13.50
C LYS A 24 8.14 22.11 -12.91
N PHE A 25 8.46 21.46 -11.80
CA PHE A 25 7.47 20.77 -10.97
C PHE A 25 6.41 21.79 -10.53
N GLY A 26 5.16 21.62 -10.96
CA GLY A 26 4.01 22.38 -10.45
C GLY A 26 3.65 21.95 -9.02
N PRO A 27 2.82 22.72 -8.31
CA PRO A 27 2.45 22.41 -6.92
C PRO A 27 1.69 21.09 -6.89
N SER A 28 2.24 20.11 -6.18
CA SER A 28 1.67 18.77 -6.05
C SER A 28 0.28 18.82 -5.41
N THR A 29 -0.70 18.19 -6.07
CA THR A 29 -2.00 17.89 -5.46
C THR A 29 -1.80 17.09 -4.19
N SER A 30 -2.43 17.54 -3.10
CA SER A 30 -2.44 16.88 -1.80
C SER A 30 -3.08 15.51 -1.90
N ILE A 31 -2.22 14.48 -1.96
CA ILE A 31 -2.61 13.11 -1.67
C ILE A 31 -2.58 12.99 -0.15
N ASP A 32 -3.77 12.91 0.45
CA ASP A 32 -3.97 12.46 1.82
C ASP A 32 -3.64 10.95 1.88
N ALA A 33 -2.34 10.66 1.89
CA ALA A 33 -1.83 9.37 2.27
C ALA A 33 -1.39 9.52 3.72
N SER A 34 -1.99 8.74 4.60
CA SER A 34 -1.36 8.36 5.86
C SER A 34 -0.07 7.64 5.50
N ILE A 35 0.99 8.43 5.32
CA ILE A 35 2.35 7.99 5.11
C ILE A 35 2.80 7.55 6.50
N ASP A 36 3.00 6.25 6.68
CA ASP A 36 3.78 5.77 7.82
C ASP A 36 5.13 6.52 7.76
N GLU A 37 5.47 7.25 8.82
CA GLU A 37 6.66 8.13 8.93
C GLU A 37 8.00 7.42 8.62
N ASP A 38 7.97 6.09 8.46
CA ASP A 38 9.10 5.23 8.11
C ASP A 38 9.45 5.18 6.60
N ASP A 39 8.58 5.70 5.71
CA ASP A 39 8.75 5.62 4.24
C ASP A 39 9.04 6.99 3.57
N LEU A 40 9.38 8.04 4.34
CA LEU A 40 9.87 9.30 3.77
C LEU A 40 11.17 9.03 2.98
N PRO A 41 11.30 9.48 1.71
CA PRO A 41 12.58 9.46 1.05
C PRO A 41 13.45 10.43 1.82
N MET A 42 14.31 9.90 2.69
CA MET A 42 15.34 10.66 3.39
C MET A 42 16.00 11.56 2.35
N THR A 43 15.70 12.85 2.43
CA THR A 43 16.51 13.87 1.79
C THR A 43 17.80 13.83 2.59
N TYR A 44 18.68 12.90 2.22
CA TYR A 44 20.04 12.83 2.69
C TYR A 44 20.72 14.07 2.14
N GLY A 45 20.48 15.19 2.82
CA GLY A 45 21.31 16.35 2.76
C GLY A 45 22.72 15.87 3.05
N PHE A 46 23.57 15.99 2.05
CA PHE A 46 25.01 15.81 2.13
C PHE A 46 25.66 16.56 3.32
N GLU A 47 24.92 17.49 3.93
CA GLU A 47 25.25 18.27 5.12
C GLU A 47 25.35 17.47 6.44
N ALA A 48 24.72 16.31 6.57
CA ALA A 48 24.72 15.54 7.83
C ALA A 48 26.04 14.79 8.13
N LEU A 49 26.97 14.70 7.17
CA LEU A 49 28.26 14.03 7.34
C LEU A 49 29.33 14.90 8.04
N VAL A 50 28.99 16.14 8.41
CA VAL A 50 29.92 17.13 8.97
C VAL A 50 29.79 17.26 10.50
N SER A 51 28.88 16.54 11.15
CA SER A 51 28.76 16.56 12.62
C SER A 51 29.72 15.55 13.28
N ASP A 52 30.50 15.99 14.26
CA ASP A 52 31.56 15.22 14.95
C ASP A 52 31.05 14.06 15.82
N ASP A 53 29.73 13.87 15.93
CA ASP A 53 29.08 12.86 16.77
C ASP A 53 28.98 11.48 16.11
N LYS A 54 30.10 10.95 15.61
CA LYS A 54 30.15 9.65 14.93
C LYS A 54 29.64 8.49 15.81
N GLY A 55 29.83 8.58 17.13
CA GLY A 55 29.39 7.55 18.07
C GLY A 55 27.86 7.43 18.19
N ASN A 56 27.14 8.55 18.12
CA ASN A 56 25.68 8.53 18.17
C ASN A 56 25.09 7.93 16.89
N ILE A 57 25.65 8.31 15.74
CA ILE A 57 25.26 7.80 14.43
C ILE A 57 25.46 6.29 14.34
N VAL A 58 26.61 5.79 14.81
CA VAL A 58 26.89 4.34 14.82
C VAL A 58 25.90 3.60 15.73
N ASN A 59 25.62 4.11 16.93
CA ASN A 59 24.66 3.48 17.83
C ASN A 59 23.23 3.44 17.24
N GLU A 60 22.81 4.50 16.57
CA GLU A 60 21.51 4.52 15.88
C GLU A 60 21.46 3.54 14.70
N LEU A 61 22.55 3.42 13.93
CA LEU A 61 22.67 2.44 12.85
C LEU A 61 22.66 1.01 13.38
N MET A 62 23.37 0.73 14.48
CA MET A 62 23.40 -0.59 15.10
C MET A 62 22.02 -1.02 15.61
N LYS A 63 21.21 -0.08 16.13
CA LYS A 63 19.80 -0.34 16.52
C LYS A 63 18.91 -0.76 15.36
N LYS A 64 19.15 -0.25 14.14
CA LYS A 64 18.40 -0.61 12.91
C LYS A 64 18.93 -1.88 12.25
N SER A 65 20.09 -2.38 12.70
CA SER A 65 20.73 -3.56 12.14
C SER A 65 20.03 -4.85 12.55
N VAL A 66 20.28 -5.93 11.80
CA VAL A 66 19.75 -7.27 12.09
C VAL A 66 20.54 -7.96 13.22
N ILE A 67 21.73 -7.45 13.56
CA ILE A 67 22.67 -8.05 14.50
C ILE A 67 22.52 -7.34 15.85
N GLY A 68 21.60 -7.81 16.68
CA GLY A 68 21.42 -7.34 18.06
C GLY A 68 22.07 -8.27 19.09
N ASP A 69 22.08 -7.85 20.36
CA ASP A 69 22.76 -8.55 21.47
C ASP A 69 22.32 -10.00 21.67
N ASN A 70 21.08 -10.35 21.27
CA ASN A 70 20.54 -11.71 21.35
C ASN A 70 20.58 -12.48 20.03
N PHE A 71 21.27 -11.98 19.01
CA PHE A 71 21.30 -12.59 17.68
C PHE A 71 21.94 -13.98 17.69
N GLU A 72 22.94 -14.20 18.55
CA GLU A 72 23.69 -15.47 18.64
C GLU A 72 22.85 -16.62 19.22
N GLN A 73 21.82 -16.32 20.01
CA GLN A 73 20.94 -17.32 20.62
C GLN A 73 19.82 -17.77 19.66
N LEU A 74 19.61 -17.06 18.54
CA LEU A 74 18.58 -17.39 17.56
C LEU A 74 19.02 -18.59 16.71
N HIS A 75 18.22 -19.66 16.72
CA HIS A 75 18.45 -20.85 15.88
C HIS A 75 18.40 -20.56 14.37
N ALA A 76 17.76 -19.45 13.96
CA ALA A 76 17.73 -18.99 12.58
C ALA A 76 17.59 -17.47 12.50
N VAL A 77 18.15 -16.87 11.44
CA VAL A 77 18.06 -15.43 11.19
C VAL A 77 16.59 -15.05 10.94
N PRO A 78 16.03 -14.07 11.67
CA PRO A 78 14.67 -13.60 11.46
C PRO A 78 14.58 -12.89 10.11
N THR A 79 13.99 -13.55 9.12
CA THR A 79 13.81 -12.99 7.77
C THR A 79 12.50 -12.23 7.67
N LYS A 80 12.54 -11.03 7.07
CA LYS A 80 11.32 -10.27 6.78
C LYS A 80 10.50 -11.03 5.73
N MET A 81 9.18 -11.08 5.93
CA MET A 81 8.27 -11.70 4.97
C MET A 81 8.44 -11.11 3.57
N SER A 82 8.47 -11.97 2.54
CA SER A 82 8.56 -11.52 1.16
C SER A 82 7.39 -10.60 0.80
N ARG A 83 7.58 -9.68 -0.15
CA ARG A 83 6.52 -8.78 -0.63
C ARG A 83 5.26 -9.54 -1.06
N ARG A 84 5.44 -10.73 -1.65
CA ARG A 84 4.35 -11.62 -2.06
C ARG A 84 3.62 -12.21 -0.85
N ALA A 85 4.35 -12.68 0.16
CA ALA A 85 3.77 -13.21 1.39
C ALA A 85 2.94 -12.15 2.13
N LYS A 86 3.46 -10.92 2.26
CA LYS A 86 2.71 -9.80 2.84
C LYS A 86 1.40 -9.50 2.09
N LYS A 87 1.44 -9.49 0.75
CA LYS A 87 0.25 -9.29 -0.08
C LYS A 87 -0.78 -10.40 0.09
N LEU A 88 -0.34 -11.65 0.28
CA LEU A 88 -1.23 -12.78 0.52
C LEU A 88 -1.89 -12.70 1.90
N LEU A 89 -1.15 -12.32 2.94
CA LEU A 89 -1.71 -12.11 4.28
C LEU A 89 -2.79 -11.02 4.27
N LYS A 90 -2.50 -9.85 3.69
CA LYS A 90 -3.48 -8.76 3.54
C LYS A 90 -4.72 -9.20 2.76
N LYS A 91 -4.55 -10.02 1.71
CA LYS A 91 -5.69 -10.59 0.98
C LYS A 91 -6.54 -11.52 1.84
N LYS A 92 -5.95 -12.34 2.72
CA LYS A 92 -6.70 -13.22 3.62
C LYS A 92 -7.50 -12.42 4.64
N GLU A 93 -6.89 -11.40 5.24
CA GLU A 93 -7.57 -10.47 6.17
C GLU A 93 -8.75 -9.75 5.49
N GLN A 94 -8.54 -9.28 4.25
CA GLN A 94 -9.59 -8.66 3.43
C GLN A 94 -10.65 -9.64 2.91
N GLN A 95 -10.39 -10.95 2.91
CA GLN A 95 -11.39 -11.94 2.52
C GLN A 95 -12.29 -12.35 3.69
N GLY A 96 -11.81 -12.16 4.93
CA GLY A 96 -12.56 -12.40 6.15
C GLY A 96 -13.54 -11.28 6.51
N THR A 97 -13.29 -10.06 6.04
CA THR A 97 -14.17 -8.91 6.29
C THR A 97 -14.50 -8.18 4.99
N LYS A 98 -15.64 -7.50 4.92
CA LYS A 98 -15.98 -6.65 3.76
C LYS A 98 -15.16 -5.35 3.70
N GLY A 99 -14.38 -5.07 4.76
CA GLY A 99 -13.45 -3.94 4.86
C GLY A 99 -13.99 -2.74 5.65
N ALA A 100 -13.13 -1.73 5.84
CA ALA A 100 -13.44 -0.53 6.64
C ALA A 100 -14.61 0.30 6.08
N GLY A 101 -14.74 0.36 4.74
CA GLY A 101 -15.87 1.04 4.08
C GLY A 101 -17.23 0.38 4.35
N TRP A 102 -17.25 -0.77 5.01
CA TRP A 102 -18.45 -1.45 5.45
C TRP A 102 -18.28 -2.02 6.86
N PHE A 103 -17.84 -1.17 7.80
CA PHE A 103 -17.72 -1.43 9.24
C PHE A 103 -17.06 -2.76 9.60
N HIS A 104 -16.10 -3.22 8.79
CA HIS A 104 -15.43 -4.51 8.98
C HIS A 104 -16.40 -5.71 9.11
N MET A 105 -17.56 -5.66 8.45
CA MET A 105 -18.56 -6.73 8.51
C MET A 105 -17.91 -8.10 8.23
N PRO A 106 -18.03 -9.07 9.16
CA PRO A 106 -17.34 -10.35 9.05
C PRO A 106 -18.01 -11.28 8.04
N ALA A 107 -17.23 -12.23 7.53
CA ALA A 107 -17.73 -13.38 6.76
C ALA A 107 -18.29 -14.42 7.73
N THR A 108 -19.57 -14.30 8.08
CA THR A 108 -20.26 -15.25 8.97
C THR A 108 -20.30 -16.66 8.39
N GLU A 109 -20.17 -17.66 9.26
CA GLU A 109 -20.23 -19.08 8.90
C GLU A 109 -21.61 -19.46 8.34
N MET A 110 -21.63 -20.16 7.21
CA MET A 110 -22.86 -20.63 6.57
C MET A 110 -23.41 -21.87 7.27
N THR A 111 -24.03 -21.69 8.44
CA THR A 111 -24.77 -22.77 9.12
C THR A 111 -26.07 -23.12 8.36
N ALA A 112 -26.63 -24.30 8.64
CA ALA A 112 -27.85 -24.76 7.99
C ALA A 112 -29.05 -23.82 8.22
N ASP A 113 -29.15 -23.26 9.42
CA ASP A 113 -30.23 -22.33 9.78
C ASP A 113 -30.07 -20.99 9.07
N ARG A 114 -28.87 -20.41 9.11
CA ARG A 114 -28.58 -19.15 8.40
C ARG A 114 -28.83 -19.28 6.90
N LYS A 115 -28.46 -20.42 6.30
CA LYS A 115 -28.76 -20.70 4.89
C LYS A 115 -30.26 -20.71 4.62
N ARG A 116 -31.07 -21.32 5.49
CA ARG A 116 -32.53 -21.38 5.37
C ARG A 116 -33.14 -19.99 5.46
N ASP A 117 -32.70 -19.18 6.41
CA ASP A 117 -33.17 -17.81 6.60
C ASP A 117 -32.87 -16.94 5.39
N LEU A 118 -31.66 -17.03 4.84
CA LEU A 118 -31.27 -16.31 3.63
C LEU A 118 -32.12 -16.73 2.41
N GLN A 119 -32.45 -18.01 2.29
CA GLN A 119 -33.36 -18.49 1.24
C GLN A 119 -34.78 -17.97 1.43
N LEU A 120 -35.25 -17.91 2.66
CA LEU A 120 -36.56 -17.35 3.01
C LEU A 120 -36.65 -15.87 2.61
N ILE A 121 -35.60 -15.09 2.89
CA ILE A 121 -35.51 -13.68 2.45
C ILE A 121 -35.51 -13.57 0.92
N GLN A 122 -34.84 -14.49 0.21
CA GLN A 122 -34.90 -14.51 -1.25
C GLN A 122 -36.31 -14.81 -1.79
N MET A 123 -37.06 -15.66 -1.09
CA MET A 123 -38.43 -16.07 -1.44
C MET A 123 -39.53 -15.16 -0.89
N ARG A 124 -39.18 -14.00 -0.30
CA ARG A 124 -40.13 -13.09 0.37
C ARG A 124 -41.37 -12.71 -0.45
N SER A 125 -41.28 -12.72 -1.78
CA SER A 125 -42.43 -12.43 -2.66
C SER A 125 -43.53 -13.48 -2.65
N ILE A 126 -43.23 -14.70 -2.20
CA ILE A 126 -44.18 -15.82 -2.15
C ILE A 126 -44.78 -15.95 -0.74
N ILE A 127 -44.06 -15.46 0.28
CA ILE A 127 -44.41 -15.62 1.69
C ILE A 127 -45.61 -14.76 2.07
N ASP A 128 -45.62 -13.51 1.64
CA ASP A 128 -46.72 -12.59 1.88
C ASP A 128 -47.43 -12.28 0.56
N SER A 129 -48.71 -12.66 0.48
CA SER A 129 -49.56 -12.44 -0.70
C SER A 129 -49.99 -10.99 -0.89
N LYS A 130 -49.85 -10.14 0.14
CA LYS A 130 -50.23 -8.72 0.10
C LYS A 130 -49.06 -7.79 -0.18
N ALA A 131 -47.84 -8.20 0.18
CA ALA A 131 -46.64 -7.40 -0.03
C ALA A 131 -45.95 -7.73 -1.37
N PHE A 132 -45.89 -6.75 -2.27
CA PHE A 132 -45.14 -6.88 -3.52
C PHE A 132 -43.72 -6.32 -3.36
N TYR A 133 -42.75 -7.22 -3.23
CA TYR A 133 -41.34 -6.85 -3.17
C TYR A 133 -40.70 -6.73 -4.55
N ARG A 134 -39.66 -5.89 -4.66
CA ARG A 134 -38.80 -5.86 -5.84
C ARG A 134 -38.09 -7.21 -6.03
N ARG A 135 -38.04 -7.67 -7.28
CA ARG A 135 -37.36 -8.91 -7.69
C ARG A 135 -35.87 -8.87 -7.31
N ASN A 136 -35.37 -9.97 -6.75
CA ASN A 136 -33.95 -10.15 -6.45
C ASN A 136 -33.16 -10.38 -7.75
N PHE A 137 -32.08 -9.62 -7.95
CA PHE A 137 -31.21 -9.76 -9.14
C PHE A 137 -30.18 -10.88 -9.00
N GLN A 138 -29.75 -11.17 -7.78
CA GLN A 138 -28.75 -12.19 -7.48
C GLN A 138 -29.43 -13.47 -7.00
N LYS A 139 -29.12 -14.59 -7.66
CA LYS A 139 -29.60 -15.93 -7.24
C LYS A 139 -28.74 -16.55 -6.14
N ALA A 140 -27.46 -16.16 -6.06
CA ALA A 140 -26.54 -16.66 -5.04
C ALA A 140 -26.80 -16.01 -3.67
N LEU A 141 -26.52 -16.76 -2.60
CA LEU A 141 -26.59 -16.22 -1.24
C LEU A 141 -25.42 -15.24 -0.99
N PRO A 142 -25.62 -14.17 -0.22
CA PRO A 142 -24.56 -13.23 0.12
C PRO A 142 -23.42 -13.90 0.89
N LYS A 143 -22.17 -13.51 0.61
CA LYS A 143 -20.99 -14.00 1.32
C LYS A 143 -20.80 -13.38 2.72
N TYR A 144 -21.13 -12.09 2.85
CA TYR A 144 -20.99 -11.33 4.10
C TYR A 144 -22.39 -10.91 4.54
N TYR A 145 -22.78 -11.30 5.76
CA TYR A 145 -24.10 -11.04 6.36
C TYR A 145 -24.00 -11.20 7.88
N GLU A 146 -24.91 -10.57 8.63
CA GLU A 146 -25.01 -10.66 10.09
C GLU A 146 -26.49 -10.83 10.48
#